data_AF-A0A8B8GBZ2-F1
#
_entry.id   AF-A0A8B8GBZ2-F1
#
_cell.length_a   1.000
_cell.length_b   1.000
_cell.length_c   1.000
_cell.angle_alpha   90.00
_cell.angle_beta   90.00
_cell.angle_gamma   90.00
#
_symmetry.space_group_name_H-M   'P 1'
#
loop_
_entity.id
_entity.type
_entity.pdbx_description
1 polymer ?
#
loop_
_entity_poly.entity_id
_entity_poly.type
_entity_poly.pdbx_seq_one_letter_code
_entity_poly.pdbx_strand_id
1 'polypeptide(L)'
;MITDCAPILKPFEYMTTELSGEKYPTLSLVIPLIRGLQHTVRNVRPETDAGILLKNSLVAIVARRLGSLEKDKIVSKSTLLDPKFKKTAFGLTDNADNAEKWLVAELTSIISFNNDAGDNNINNISEIPASSTSTGSSYSLWDHFDQKVTEVRSVICSNVFATLMMRQYLELPHLHRGKNSLDFWKQHKMTLPELYFNYNFN
;
A
#
# COMPACT_ATOMS: atom_id res chain seq x y z
N MET A 1 -37.70 -18.78 13.15
CA MET A 1 -36.86 -18.96 11.94
C MET A 1 -36.49 -17.63 11.28
N ILE A 2 -37.42 -16.73 10.95
CA ILE A 2 -37.10 -15.46 10.24
C ILE A 2 -36.47 -14.39 11.16
N THR A 3 -36.70 -14.47 12.48
CA THR A 3 -36.22 -13.50 13.48
C THR A 3 -34.71 -13.35 13.54
N ASP A 4 -33.95 -14.44 13.33
CA ASP A 4 -32.48 -14.42 13.37
C ASP A 4 -31.86 -14.02 12.01
N CYS A 5 -32.57 -14.17 10.90
CA CYS A 5 -32.01 -13.92 9.57
C CYS A 5 -31.63 -12.46 9.36
N ALA A 6 -32.54 -11.54 9.72
CA ALA A 6 -32.30 -10.10 9.58
C ALA A 6 -31.05 -9.61 10.34
N PRO A 7 -30.87 -9.90 11.65
CA PRO A 7 -29.67 -9.45 12.37
C PRO A 7 -28.39 -10.12 11.86
N ILE A 8 -28.44 -11.36 11.36
CA ILE A 8 -27.27 -12.04 10.76
C ILE A 8 -26.87 -11.40 9.42
N LEU A 9 -27.84 -10.97 8.60
CA LEU A 9 -27.59 -10.43 7.25
C LEU A 9 -27.32 -8.92 7.24
N LYS A 10 -27.79 -8.16 8.24
CA LYS A 10 -27.58 -6.71 8.34
C LYS A 10 -26.12 -6.25 8.22
N PRO A 11 -25.11 -6.95 8.78
CA PRO A 11 -23.70 -6.61 8.55
C PRO A 11 -23.25 -6.71 7.08
N PHE A 12 -23.83 -7.64 6.32
CA PHE A 12 -23.55 -7.77 4.88
C PHE A 12 -24.13 -6.60 4.10
N GLU A 13 -25.36 -6.21 4.40
CA GLU A 13 -26.01 -5.03 3.81
C GLU A 13 -25.18 -3.76 4.06
N TYR A 14 -24.70 -3.55 5.28
CA TYR A 14 -23.83 -2.42 5.61
C TYR A 14 -22.54 -2.44 4.78
N MET A 15 -21.85 -3.59 4.74
CA MET A 15 -20.62 -3.73 3.95
C MET A 15 -20.86 -3.48 2.46
N THR A 16 -21.93 -4.03 1.87
CA THR A 16 -22.24 -3.81 0.46
C THR A 16 -22.57 -2.35 0.18
N THR A 17 -23.31 -1.69 1.06
CA THR A 17 -23.64 -0.26 0.93
C THR A 17 -22.38 0.60 0.93
N GLU A 18 -21.44 0.33 1.86
CA GLU A 18 -20.17 1.05 1.93
C GLU A 18 -19.29 0.80 0.69
N LEU A 19 -19.25 -0.43 0.17
CA LEU A 19 -18.48 -0.78 -1.04
C LEU A 19 -19.13 -0.30 -2.35
N SER A 20 -20.42 -0.02 -2.35
CA SER A 20 -21.14 0.57 -3.50
C SER A 20 -21.07 2.10 -3.53
N GLY A 21 -20.33 2.73 -2.62
CA GLY A 21 -20.13 4.18 -2.64
C GLY A 21 -19.24 4.64 -3.80
N GLU A 22 -19.58 5.76 -4.43
CA GLU A 22 -18.81 6.32 -5.56
C GLU A 22 -17.97 7.55 -5.16
N LYS A 23 -18.23 8.12 -3.97
CA LYS A 23 -17.63 9.40 -3.53
C LYS A 23 -16.26 9.25 -2.86
N TYR A 24 -15.80 8.03 -2.65
CA TYR A 24 -14.55 7.73 -1.97
C TYR A 24 -13.93 6.44 -2.52
N PRO A 25 -12.60 6.22 -2.35
CA PRO A 25 -11.94 5.00 -2.81
C PRO A 25 -12.43 3.77 -2.04
N THR A 26 -13.29 2.98 -2.66
CA THR A 26 -13.90 1.78 -2.04
C THR A 26 -12.92 0.62 -1.91
N LEU A 27 -11.92 0.55 -2.79
CA LEU A 27 -10.93 -0.52 -2.80
C LEU A 27 -10.14 -0.60 -1.47
N SER A 28 -9.78 0.56 -0.91
CA SER A 28 -9.10 0.68 0.38
C SER A 28 -9.93 0.20 1.58
N LEU A 29 -11.26 0.09 1.41
CA LEU A 29 -12.19 -0.33 2.47
C LEU A 29 -12.38 -1.85 2.53
N VAL A 30 -11.99 -2.57 1.49
CA VAL A 30 -12.29 -4.00 1.33
C VAL A 30 -11.77 -4.81 2.52
N ILE A 31 -10.49 -4.69 2.87
CA ILE A 31 -9.88 -5.43 4.00
C ILE A 31 -10.52 -5.03 5.35
N PRO A 32 -10.58 -3.76 5.75
CA PRO A 32 -11.15 -3.39 7.05
C PRO A 32 -12.64 -3.77 7.15
N LEU A 33 -13.42 -3.67 6.07
CA LEU A 33 -14.82 -4.09 6.06
C LEU A 33 -14.99 -5.61 6.16
N ILE A 34 -14.16 -6.41 5.48
CA ILE A 34 -14.19 -7.87 5.62
C ILE A 34 -13.87 -8.28 7.06
N ARG A 35 -12.89 -7.63 7.69
CA ARG A 35 -12.51 -7.89 9.08
C ARG A 35 -13.64 -7.50 10.04
N GLY A 36 -14.24 -6.32 9.83
CA GLY A 36 -15.42 -5.85 10.56
C GLY A 36 -16.62 -6.79 10.40
N LEU A 37 -16.89 -7.26 9.19
CA LEU A 37 -17.95 -8.22 8.88
C LEU A 37 -17.73 -9.53 9.63
N GLN A 38 -16.53 -10.12 9.54
CA GLN A 38 -16.18 -11.35 10.24
C GLN A 38 -16.35 -11.22 11.75
N HIS A 39 -15.90 -10.12 12.33
CA HIS A 39 -16.06 -9.84 13.76
C HIS A 39 -17.55 -9.74 14.14
N THR A 40 -18.30 -8.93 13.39
CA THR A 40 -19.72 -8.67 13.68
C THR A 40 -20.56 -9.94 13.56
N VAL A 41 -20.43 -10.70 12.46
CA VAL A 41 -21.20 -11.93 12.23
C VAL A 41 -20.86 -13.00 13.27
N ARG A 42 -19.60 -13.13 13.68
CA ARG A 42 -19.19 -14.06 14.75
C ARG A 42 -19.83 -13.73 16.10
N ASN A 43 -20.09 -12.46 16.37
CA ASN A 43 -20.66 -12.00 17.64
C ASN A 43 -22.19 -12.04 17.68
N VAL A 44 -22.87 -12.24 16.54
CA VAL A 44 -24.33 -12.44 16.53
C VAL A 44 -24.68 -13.70 17.30
N ARG A 45 -25.69 -13.62 18.19
CA ARG A 45 -26.20 -14.73 18.99
C ARG A 45 -27.60 -15.10 18.50
N PRO A 46 -27.71 -16.02 17.52
CA PRO A 46 -29.01 -16.51 17.10
C PRO A 46 -29.66 -17.38 18.18
N GLU A 47 -30.98 -17.35 18.26
CA GLU A 47 -31.76 -18.12 19.22
C GLU A 47 -32.29 -19.44 18.62
N THR A 48 -32.39 -19.52 17.29
CA THR A 48 -32.93 -20.68 16.58
C THR A 48 -31.83 -21.54 15.96
N ASP A 49 -32.07 -22.85 15.87
CA ASP A 49 -31.15 -23.80 15.21
C ASP A 49 -30.86 -23.39 13.76
N ALA A 50 -31.90 -22.93 13.05
CA ALA A 50 -31.76 -22.41 11.68
C ALA A 50 -30.83 -21.18 11.63
N GLY A 51 -30.94 -20.27 12.61
CA GLY A 51 -30.05 -19.12 12.73
C GLY A 51 -28.59 -19.51 13.03
N ILE A 52 -28.38 -20.52 13.88
CA ILE A 52 -27.04 -21.08 14.16
C ILE A 52 -26.42 -21.67 12.89
N LEU A 53 -27.18 -22.48 12.14
CA LEU A 53 -26.74 -23.06 10.87
C LEU A 53 -26.41 -21.97 9.83
N LEU A 54 -27.27 -20.95 9.70
CA LEU A 54 -27.05 -19.83 8.81
C LEU A 54 -25.76 -19.07 9.17
N LYS A 55 -25.58 -18.71 10.44
CA LYS A 55 -24.38 -18.03 10.93
C LYS A 55 -23.12 -18.84 10.60
N ASN A 56 -23.11 -20.14 10.91
CA ASN A 56 -21.94 -20.99 10.68
C ASN A 56 -21.61 -21.11 9.19
N SER A 57 -22.63 -21.28 8.34
CA SER A 57 -22.47 -21.30 6.89
C SER A 57 -21.87 -19.98 6.36
N LEU A 58 -22.41 -18.84 6.79
CA LEU A 58 -21.93 -17.52 6.37
C LEU A 58 -20.49 -17.24 6.84
N VAL A 59 -20.14 -17.58 8.08
CA VAL A 59 -18.76 -17.44 8.57
C VAL A 59 -17.79 -18.26 7.73
N ALA A 60 -18.16 -19.50 7.37
CA ALA A 60 -17.34 -20.35 6.52
C ALA A 60 -17.20 -19.77 5.09
N ILE A 61 -18.29 -19.27 4.51
CA ILE A 61 -18.28 -18.67 3.16
C ILE A 61 -17.45 -17.39 3.14
N VAL A 62 -17.59 -16.51 4.14
CA VAL A 62 -16.80 -15.28 4.25
C VAL A 62 -15.31 -15.59 4.38
N ALA A 63 -14.93 -16.55 5.23
CA ALA A 63 -13.54 -16.96 5.34
C ALA A 63 -13.00 -17.51 4.01
N ARG A 64 -13.78 -18.36 3.32
CA ARG A 64 -13.38 -19.01 2.07
C ARG A 64 -13.30 -18.03 0.89
N ARG A 65 -14.28 -17.13 0.75
CA ARG A 65 -14.40 -16.25 -0.45
C ARG A 65 -13.77 -14.88 -0.27
N LEU A 66 -13.79 -14.33 0.95
CA LEU A 66 -13.32 -12.98 1.23
C LEU A 66 -11.99 -12.98 2.00
N GLY A 67 -11.63 -14.07 2.68
CA GLY A 67 -10.39 -14.16 3.43
C GLY A 67 -9.11 -14.06 2.58
N SER A 68 -9.18 -14.43 1.29
CA SER A 68 -8.04 -14.32 0.38
C SER A 68 -7.82 -12.89 -0.15
N LEU A 69 -8.79 -11.98 -0.01
CA LEU A 69 -8.66 -10.61 -0.52
C LEU A 69 -7.59 -9.81 0.23
N GLU A 70 -7.27 -10.19 1.46
CA GLU A 70 -6.15 -9.61 2.22
C GLU A 70 -4.77 -9.98 1.62
N LYS A 71 -4.72 -10.99 0.73
CA LYS A 71 -3.52 -11.39 -0.02
C LYS A 71 -3.50 -10.82 -1.43
N ASP A 72 -4.59 -10.21 -1.88
CA ASP A 72 -4.65 -9.61 -3.21
C ASP A 72 -3.75 -8.37 -3.26
N LYS A 73 -2.87 -8.32 -4.26
CA LYS A 73 -1.86 -7.27 -4.35
C LYS A 73 -2.47 -5.87 -4.46
N ILE A 74 -3.53 -5.71 -5.25
CA ILE A 74 -4.13 -4.40 -5.53
C ILE A 74 -4.92 -3.93 -4.31
N VAL A 75 -5.76 -4.81 -3.75
CA VAL A 75 -6.56 -4.52 -2.55
C VAL A 75 -5.66 -4.17 -1.36
N SER A 76 -4.60 -4.95 -1.14
CA SER A 76 -3.71 -4.74 0.01
C SER A 76 -2.88 -3.48 -0.12
N LYS A 77 -2.35 -3.16 -1.30
CA LYS A 77 -1.68 -1.88 -1.54
C LYS A 77 -2.62 -0.70 -1.29
N SER A 78 -3.83 -0.72 -1.87
CA SER A 78 -4.83 0.35 -1.71
C SER A 78 -5.23 0.56 -0.24
N THR A 79 -5.42 -0.54 0.50
CA THR A 79 -5.71 -0.49 1.94
C THR A 79 -4.55 0.11 2.74
N LEU A 80 -3.32 -0.32 2.45
CA LEU A 80 -2.13 0.14 3.18
C LEU A 80 -1.85 1.64 2.94
N LEU A 81 -2.10 2.12 1.72
CA LEU A 81 -2.01 3.53 1.34
C LEU A 81 -3.16 4.40 1.86
N ASP A 82 -4.20 3.82 2.46
CA ASP A 82 -5.21 4.65 3.12
C ASP A 82 -4.73 5.05 4.54
N PRO A 83 -4.56 6.36 4.81
CA PRO A 83 -4.00 6.87 6.07
C PRO A 83 -4.90 6.60 7.28
N LYS A 84 -6.18 6.25 7.08
CA LYS A 84 -7.07 5.84 8.17
C LYS A 84 -6.70 4.44 8.68
N PHE A 85 -6.23 3.57 7.79
CA PHE A 85 -6.12 2.14 8.05
C PHE A 85 -4.69 1.65 8.21
N LYS A 86 -3.82 1.92 7.23
CA LYS A 86 -2.43 1.44 7.21
C LYS A 86 -2.33 -0.07 7.52
N LYS A 87 -1.26 -0.50 8.21
CA LYS A 87 -1.07 -1.89 8.64
C LYS A 87 -2.15 -2.37 9.62
N THR A 88 -2.83 -1.48 10.34
CA THR A 88 -3.82 -1.87 11.36
C THR A 88 -5.11 -2.46 10.78
N ALA A 89 -5.39 -2.26 9.49
CA ALA A 89 -6.53 -2.90 8.83
C ALA A 89 -6.37 -4.42 8.65
N PHE A 90 -5.13 -4.90 8.58
CA PHE A 90 -4.83 -6.29 8.26
C PHE A 90 -5.05 -7.17 9.49
N GLY A 91 -5.60 -8.36 9.29
CA GLY A 91 -5.73 -9.31 10.38
C GLY A 91 -4.51 -10.22 10.52
N LEU A 92 -3.64 -10.28 9.50
CA LEU A 92 -2.36 -10.97 9.55
C LEU A 92 -1.23 -9.98 9.23
N THR A 93 -0.27 -9.87 10.14
CA THR A 93 0.91 -9.00 9.98
C THR A 93 1.68 -9.30 8.69
N ASP A 94 1.82 -10.58 8.34
CA ASP A 94 2.50 -11.02 7.11
C ASP A 94 1.88 -10.41 5.84
N ASN A 95 0.55 -10.25 5.80
CA ASN A 95 -0.12 -9.64 4.65
C ASN A 95 0.18 -8.14 4.55
N ALA A 96 0.20 -7.46 5.70
CA ALA A 96 0.57 -6.04 5.77
C ALA A 96 2.02 -5.81 5.35
N ASP A 97 2.94 -6.68 5.78
CA ASP A 97 4.36 -6.62 5.44
C ASP A 97 4.59 -6.94 3.95
N ASN A 98 3.83 -7.88 3.38
CA ASN A 98 3.88 -8.16 1.95
C ASN A 98 3.36 -6.97 1.13
N ALA A 99 2.28 -6.32 1.58
CA ALA A 99 1.77 -5.11 0.94
C ALA A 99 2.80 -3.97 0.98
N GLU A 100 3.50 -3.79 2.10
CA GLU A 100 4.59 -2.83 2.21
C GLU A 100 5.73 -3.15 1.25
N LYS A 101 6.18 -4.42 1.19
CA LYS A 101 7.22 -4.86 0.25
C LYS A 101 6.85 -4.57 -1.21
N TRP A 102 5.58 -4.81 -1.59
CA TRP A 102 5.10 -4.49 -2.93
C TRP A 102 5.12 -2.99 -3.22
N LEU A 103 4.69 -2.16 -2.27
CA LEU A 103 4.76 -0.70 -2.42
C LEU A 103 6.20 -0.21 -2.50
N VAL A 104 7.10 -0.69 -1.65
CA VAL A 104 8.51 -0.30 -1.67
C VAL A 104 9.15 -0.68 -3.02
N ALA A 105 8.86 -1.87 -3.55
CA ALA A 105 9.34 -2.27 -4.86
C ALA A 105 8.82 -1.34 -5.98
N GLU A 106 7.54 -0.99 -5.95
CA GLU A 106 6.91 -0.10 -6.92
C GLU A 106 7.46 1.33 -6.84
N LEU A 107 7.63 1.87 -5.63
CA LEU A 107 8.28 3.15 -5.38
C LEU A 107 9.73 3.14 -5.86
N THR A 108 10.49 2.07 -5.58
CA THR A 108 11.88 1.94 -6.04
C THR A 108 11.95 2.04 -7.56
N SER A 109 11.04 1.37 -8.29
CA SER A 109 10.97 1.46 -9.75
C SER A 109 10.66 2.87 -10.25
N ILE A 110 9.72 3.58 -9.61
CA ILE A 110 9.36 4.97 -9.97
C ILE A 110 10.56 5.91 -9.74
N ILE A 111 11.19 5.82 -8.57
CA ILE A 111 12.32 6.69 -8.20
C ILE A 111 13.51 6.46 -9.13
N SER A 112 13.86 5.21 -9.43
CA SER A 112 14.94 4.90 -10.37
C SER A 112 14.65 5.45 -11.77
N PHE A 113 13.41 5.28 -12.27
CA PHE A 113 13.02 5.83 -13.57
C PHE A 113 13.13 7.37 -13.61
N ASN A 114 12.71 8.06 -12.54
CA ASN A 114 12.79 9.51 -12.45
C ASN A 114 14.24 10.01 -12.39
N ASN A 115 15.15 9.27 -11.73
CA ASN A 115 16.57 9.60 -11.70
C ASN A 115 17.22 9.47 -13.08
N ASP A 116 16.92 8.40 -13.82
CA ASP A 116 17.44 8.19 -15.17
C ASP A 116 16.89 9.22 -16.18
N ALA A 117 15.63 9.67 -16.00
CA ALA A 117 15.03 10.71 -16.82
C ALA A 117 15.56 12.12 -16.50
N GLY A 118 15.97 12.37 -15.25
CA GLY A 118 16.49 13.65 -14.76
C GLY A 118 17.94 13.96 -15.17
N ASP A 119 18.72 12.95 -15.55
CA ASP A 119 20.13 13.11 -15.96
C ASP A 119 20.29 13.85 -17.31
N ASN A 120 19.19 14.02 -18.06
CA ASN A 120 19.17 14.90 -19.24
C ASN A 120 18.93 16.39 -18.90
N ASN A 121 18.74 16.78 -17.62
CA ASN A 121 18.32 18.15 -17.27
C ASN A 121 18.80 18.71 -15.91
N ILE A 122 19.96 18.31 -15.38
CA ILE A 122 20.60 19.02 -14.25
C ILE A 122 22.02 19.44 -14.61
N ASN A 123 22.15 20.72 -14.97
CA ASN A 123 23.44 21.42 -14.98
C ASN A 123 24.04 21.44 -13.56
N ASN A 124 25.30 21.00 -13.46
CA ASN A 124 26.32 21.44 -12.52
C ASN A 124 26.05 21.28 -11.01
N ILE A 125 26.38 20.10 -10.47
CA ILE A 125 27.24 20.05 -9.27
C ILE A 125 28.45 19.21 -9.66
N SER A 126 29.52 19.91 -10.04
CA SER A 126 30.83 19.32 -10.27
C SER A 126 31.35 18.75 -8.94
N GLU A 127 31.33 17.42 -8.79
CA GLU A 127 32.32 16.78 -7.93
C GLU A 127 33.70 17.02 -8.57
N ILE A 128 34.61 17.54 -7.75
CA ILE A 128 35.95 18.00 -8.12
C ILE A 128 36.68 16.90 -8.92
N PRO A 129 37.06 17.12 -10.18
CA PRO A 129 37.90 16.16 -10.88
C PRO A 129 39.31 16.28 -10.30
N ALA A 130 39.78 15.22 -9.67
CA ALA A 130 41.20 15.08 -9.40
C ALA A 130 41.95 15.16 -10.73
N SER A 131 42.85 16.14 -10.82
CA SER A 131 43.66 16.47 -11.99
C SER A 131 44.27 15.24 -12.68
N SER A 132 44.01 15.07 -13.97
CA SER A 132 44.89 14.33 -14.86
C SER A 132 44.94 15.00 -16.24
N THR A 133 45.89 15.91 -16.37
CA THR A 133 46.49 16.30 -17.64
C THR A 133 47.09 15.06 -18.30
N SER A 134 46.52 14.59 -19.43
CA SER A 134 47.29 14.10 -20.59
C SER A 134 46.37 13.51 -21.66
N THR A 135 46.58 13.98 -22.89
CA THR A 135 46.22 13.35 -24.16
C THR A 135 46.62 11.87 -24.23
N GLY A 136 45.67 10.99 -24.58
CA GLY A 136 45.89 9.58 -24.90
C GLY A 136 44.72 8.74 -24.40
N SER A 137 44.12 7.89 -25.25
CA SER A 137 43.02 6.99 -24.87
C SER A 137 43.46 6.08 -23.72
N SER A 138 43.17 6.48 -22.49
CA SER A 138 43.43 5.67 -21.30
C SER A 138 42.23 4.75 -21.13
N TYR A 139 42.38 3.49 -21.54
CA TYR A 139 41.46 2.44 -21.15
C TYR A 139 41.70 2.20 -19.66
N SER A 140 40.94 2.86 -18.79
CA SER A 140 41.07 2.64 -17.37
C SER A 140 40.42 1.30 -17.05
N LEU A 141 41.18 0.38 -16.46
CA LEU A 141 40.66 -0.91 -16.00
C LEU A 141 39.53 -0.76 -14.97
N TRP A 142 39.42 0.44 -14.38
CA TRP A 142 38.38 0.79 -13.41
C TRP A 142 37.07 1.18 -14.06
N ASP A 143 37.02 1.58 -15.34
CA ASP A 143 35.80 2.11 -15.97
C ASP A 143 34.63 1.12 -15.88
N HIS A 144 34.89 -0.17 -16.14
CA HIS A 144 33.88 -1.23 -16.03
C HIS A 144 33.46 -1.50 -14.58
N PHE A 145 34.37 -1.33 -13.61
CA PHE A 145 34.05 -1.48 -12.20
C PHE A 145 33.26 -0.27 -11.68
N ASP A 146 33.68 0.95 -12.01
CA ASP A 146 33.02 2.19 -11.64
C ASP A 146 31.62 2.30 -12.24
N GLN A 147 31.43 1.80 -13.47
CA GLN A 147 30.11 1.64 -14.06
C GLN A 147 29.23 0.70 -13.21
N LYS A 148 29.72 -0.48 -12.82
CA LYS A 148 28.98 -1.40 -11.95
C LYS A 148 28.67 -0.80 -10.58
N VAL A 149 29.61 -0.06 -10.00
CA VAL A 149 29.40 0.64 -8.72
C VAL A 149 28.31 1.70 -8.86
N THR A 150 28.29 2.44 -9.97
CA THR A 150 27.29 3.48 -10.24
C THR A 150 25.89 2.87 -10.40
N GLU A 151 25.76 1.78 -11.16
CA GLU A 151 24.50 1.05 -11.33
C GLU A 151 23.97 0.52 -9.98
N VAL A 152 24.83 -0.13 -9.18
CA VAL A 152 24.47 -0.66 -7.86
C VAL A 152 24.11 0.48 -6.89
N ARG A 153 24.87 1.58 -6.87
CA ARG A 153 24.63 2.73 -6.00
C ARG A 153 23.31 3.42 -6.33
N SER A 154 22.97 3.58 -7.61
CA SER A 154 21.69 4.16 -8.04
C SER A 154 20.50 3.33 -7.51
N VAL A 155 20.52 2.01 -7.73
CA VAL A 155 19.46 1.11 -7.25
C VAL A 155 19.35 1.08 -5.73
N ILE A 156 20.49 1.00 -5.01
CA ILE A 156 20.50 1.02 -3.54
C ILE A 156 19.96 2.35 -3.01
N CYS A 157 20.34 3.48 -3.63
CA CYS A 157 19.86 4.80 -3.22
C CYS A 157 18.33 4.91 -3.39
N SER A 158 17.79 4.49 -4.54
CA SER A 158 16.35 4.45 -4.79
C SER A 158 15.60 3.56 -3.79
N ASN A 159 16.13 2.37 -3.49
CA ASN A 159 15.50 1.45 -2.54
C ASN A 159 15.51 2.00 -1.10
N VAL A 160 16.62 2.60 -0.68
CA VAL A 160 16.72 3.25 0.64
C VAL A 160 15.73 4.40 0.74
N PHE A 161 15.63 5.25 -0.30
CA PHE A 161 14.69 6.37 -0.33
C PHE A 161 13.23 5.89 -0.30
N ALA A 162 12.88 4.89 -1.10
CA ALA A 162 11.55 4.26 -1.10
C ALA A 162 11.18 3.71 0.29
N THR A 163 12.13 3.00 0.93
CA THR A 163 11.93 2.41 2.26
C THR A 163 11.75 3.48 3.34
N LEU A 164 12.55 4.55 3.30
CA LEU A 164 12.44 5.66 4.24
C LEU A 164 11.11 6.42 4.07
N MET A 165 10.70 6.68 2.83
CA MET A 165 9.42 7.33 2.54
C MET A 165 8.23 6.50 3.06
N MET A 166 8.26 5.18 2.81
CA MET A 166 7.21 4.29 3.30
C MET A 166 7.18 4.24 4.84
N ARG A 167 8.35 4.16 5.49
CA ARG A 167 8.46 4.22 6.96
C ARG A 167 7.90 5.51 7.52
N GLN A 168 8.30 6.66 6.95
CA GLN A 168 7.80 7.97 7.36
C GLN A 168 6.28 8.05 7.26
N TYR A 169 5.70 7.58 6.15
CA TYR A 169 4.25 7.51 6.01
C TYR A 169 3.60 6.65 7.09
N LEU A 170 4.13 5.45 7.35
CA LEU A 170 3.57 4.54 8.35
C LEU A 170 3.60 5.12 9.76
N GLU A 171 4.65 5.88 10.11
CA GLU A 171 4.83 6.52 11.42
C GLU A 171 3.92 7.74 11.66
N LEU A 172 3.37 8.36 10.61
CA LEU A 172 2.40 9.45 10.78
C LEU A 172 1.18 9.01 11.61
N PRO A 173 0.51 9.91 12.34
CA PRO A 173 -0.74 9.56 13.02
C PRO A 173 -1.81 9.05 12.03
N HIS A 174 -2.65 8.14 12.50
CA HIS A 174 -3.80 7.69 11.70
C HIS A 174 -4.75 8.85 11.42
N LEU A 175 -5.24 8.93 10.19
CA LEU A 175 -6.32 9.85 9.84
C LEU A 175 -7.62 9.37 10.49
N HIS A 176 -8.41 10.29 11.04
CA HIS A 176 -9.72 9.96 11.58
C HIS A 176 -10.64 9.37 10.49
N ARG A 177 -11.37 8.28 10.81
CA ARG A 177 -12.20 7.51 9.84
C ARG A 177 -13.12 8.37 8.98
N GLY A 178 -13.72 9.41 9.56
CA GLY A 178 -14.67 10.30 8.88
C GLY A 178 -14.04 11.39 8.00
N LYS A 179 -12.71 11.43 7.87
CA LYS A 179 -12.00 12.42 7.03
C LYS A 179 -11.67 11.82 5.67
N ASN A 180 -11.45 12.69 4.69
CA ASN A 180 -11.12 12.30 3.32
C ASN A 180 -9.61 12.03 3.16
N SER A 181 -9.27 10.82 2.69
CA SER A 181 -7.89 10.39 2.43
C SER A 181 -7.20 11.20 1.33
N LEU A 182 -7.93 11.68 0.32
CA LEU A 182 -7.38 12.52 -0.75
C LEU A 182 -6.89 13.87 -0.21
N ASP A 183 -7.59 14.45 0.76
CA ASP A 183 -7.17 15.73 1.35
C ASP A 183 -5.89 15.57 2.18
N PHE A 184 -5.75 14.44 2.89
CA PHE A 184 -4.50 14.07 3.55
C PHE A 184 -3.35 13.99 2.54
N TRP A 185 -3.55 13.27 1.43
CA TRP A 185 -2.53 13.10 0.41
C TRP A 185 -2.15 14.43 -0.27
N LYS A 186 -3.13 15.30 -0.56
CA LYS A 186 -2.86 16.66 -1.08
C LYS A 186 -2.00 17.51 -0.14
N GLN A 187 -2.23 17.40 1.18
CA GLN A 187 -1.44 18.11 2.18
C GLN A 187 0.01 17.61 2.23
N HIS A 188 0.23 16.32 1.98
CA HIS A 188 1.54 15.67 2.06
C HIS A 188 2.24 15.51 0.71
N LYS A 189 1.72 16.09 -0.38
CA LYS A 189 2.27 15.95 -1.73
C LYS A 189 3.74 16.38 -1.86
N MET A 190 4.18 17.36 -1.06
CA MET A 190 5.57 17.85 -1.08
C MET A 190 6.50 16.97 -0.25
N THR A 191 5.97 16.33 0.80
CA THR A 191 6.76 15.51 1.74
C THR A 191 6.82 14.05 1.30
N LEU A 192 5.78 13.55 0.62
CA LEU A 192 5.62 12.16 0.19
C LEU A 192 5.16 12.10 -1.29
N PRO A 193 5.93 12.67 -2.24
CA PRO A 193 5.49 12.89 -3.62
C PRO A 193 5.17 11.59 -4.37
N GLU A 194 6.01 10.57 -4.25
CA GLU A 194 5.82 9.32 -4.99
C GLU A 194 4.67 8.47 -4.45
N LEU A 195 4.43 8.52 -3.13
CA LEU A 195 3.25 7.92 -2.52
C LEU A 195 1.96 8.65 -2.93
N TYR A 196 1.98 9.98 -3.00
CA TYR A 196 0.86 10.77 -3.52
C TYR A 196 0.53 10.39 -4.97
N PHE A 197 1.54 10.25 -5.82
CA PHE A 197 1.36 9.79 -7.18
C PHE A 197 0.73 8.39 -7.18
N ASN A 198 1.33 7.42 -6.49
CA ASN A 198 0.86 6.04 -6.44
C ASN A 198 -0.60 5.91 -5.94
N TYR A 199 -1.01 6.72 -4.96
CA TYR A 199 -2.39 6.72 -4.45
C TYR A 199 -3.43 7.17 -5.48
N ASN A 200 -3.09 8.06 -6.42
CA ASN A 200 -4.03 8.54 -7.42
C ASN A 200 -4.25 7.56 -8.59
N PHE A 201 -3.40 6.54 -8.74
CA PHE A 201 -3.46 5.56 -9.83
C PHE A 201 -3.83 4.13 -9.39
N ASN A 202 -4.05 3.90 -8.09
CA ASN A 202 -4.55 2.63 -7.53
C ASN A 202 -5.94 2.81 -6.92
#